data_AF-A0A9E5YWD4-F1
#
_entry.id   AF-A0A9E5YWD4-F1
#
_cell.length_a   1.000
_cell.length_b   1.000
_cell.length_c   1.000
_cell.angle_alpha   90.00
_cell.angle_beta   90.00
_cell.angle_gamma   90.00
#
_symmetry.space_group_name_H-M   'P 1'
#
loop_
_entity.id
_entity.type
_entity.pdbx_description
1 polymer ?
#
loop_
_entity_poly.entity_id
_entity_poly.type
_entity_poly.pdbx_seq_one_letter_code
_entity_poly.pdbx_strand_id
1 'polypeptide(L)' 'MNLDDQIETLKSKHQALETAIDRENNRPQPDDGAIADLKKRKLRIKDELEQIRH' A
#
# COMPACT_ATOMS: atom_id res chain seq x y z
N MET A 1 4.94 -22.95 0.67
CA MET A 1 4.13 -21.74 0.40
C MET A 1 4.74 -21.03 -0.79
N ASN A 2 3.94 -20.74 -1.82
CA ASN A 2 4.41 -20.18 -3.09
C ASN A 2 4.66 -18.68 -2.98
N LEU A 3 5.56 -18.17 -3.81
CA LEU A 3 5.81 -16.74 -3.98
C LEU A 3 4.54 -16.00 -4.43
N ASP A 4 3.69 -16.68 -5.22
CA ASP A 4 2.38 -16.17 -5.65
C ASP A 4 1.45 -15.80 -4.49
N ASP A 5 1.46 -16.59 -3.41
CA ASP A 5 0.64 -16.34 -2.21
C ASP A 5 1.13 -15.11 -1.43
N GLN A 6 2.46 -14.92 -1.38
CA GLN A 6 3.07 -13.71 -0.79
C GLN A 6 2.76 -12.47 -1.64
N ILE A 7 2.84 -12.59 -2.97
CA ILE A 7 2.49 -11.53 -3.91
C ILE A 7 1.02 -11.14 -3.74
N GLU A 8 0.10 -12.10 -3.66
CA GLU A 8 -1.33 -11.84 -3.49
C GLU A 8 -1.65 -11.16 -2.15
N THR A 9 -0.98 -11.59 -1.08
CA THR A 9 -1.08 -10.97 0.25
C THR A 9 -0.57 -9.53 0.24
N LEU A 10 0.61 -9.29 -0.36
CA LEU A 10 1.19 -7.95 -0.50
C LEU A 10 0.30 -7.05 -1.35
N LYS A 11 -0.25 -7.56 -2.45
CA LYS A 11 -1.18 -6.83 -3.31
C LYS A 11 -2.47 -6.46 -2.58
N SER A 12 -3.02 -7.35 -1.77
CA SER A 12 -4.17 -7.07 -0.91
C SER A 12 -3.88 -5.98 0.12
N LYS A 13 -2.70 -6.03 0.78
CA LYS A 13 -2.26 -4.96 1.69
C LYS A 13 -2.07 -3.62 0.96
N HIS A 14 -1.50 -3.63 -0.23
CA HIS A 14 -1.34 -2.45 -1.07
C HIS A 14 -2.69 -1.81 -1.39
N GLN A 15 -3.67 -2.61 -1.82
CA GLN A 15 -5.01 -2.12 -2.16
C GLN A 15 -5.75 -1.56 -0.93
N ALA A 16 -5.57 -2.17 0.24
CA ALA A 16 -6.10 -1.65 1.49
C ALA A 16 -5.49 -0.28 1.86
N LEU A 17 -4.16 -0.13 1.71
CA LEU A 17 -3.47 1.14 1.92
C LEU A 17 -3.93 2.21 0.92
N GLU A 18 -4.12 1.86 -0.35
CA GLU A 18 -4.67 2.79 -1.35
C GLU A 18 -6.07 3.26 -0.99
N THR A 19 -6.93 2.36 -0.55
CA THR A 19 -8.30 2.69 -0.13
C THR A 19 -8.29 3.60 1.11
N ALA A 20 -7.36 3.37 2.04
CA ALA A 20 -7.19 4.23 3.21
C ALA A 20 -6.71 5.64 2.82
N ILE A 21 -5.72 5.72 1.92
CA ILE A 21 -5.23 7.00 1.38
C ILE A 21 -6.35 7.76 0.68
N ASP A 22 -7.12 7.08 -0.17
CA ASP A 22 -8.20 7.69 -0.93
C ASP A 22 -9.30 8.23 0.00
N ARG A 23 -9.67 7.45 1.01
CA ARG A 23 -10.63 7.89 2.06
C ARG A 23 -10.12 9.08 2.86
N GLU A 24 -8.85 9.09 3.25
CA GLU A 24 -8.27 10.23 3.96
C GLU A 24 -8.17 11.47 3.07
N ASN A 25 -7.81 11.30 1.81
CA ASN A 25 -7.72 12.39 0.84
C ASN A 25 -9.09 12.96 0.45
N ASN A 26 -10.15 12.14 0.54
CA ASN A 26 -11.53 12.56 0.31
C ASN A 26 -12.19 13.20 1.55
N ARG A 27 -11.55 13.14 2.73
CA ARG A 27 -12.07 13.80 3.92
C ARG A 27 -11.93 15.32 3.81
N PRO A 28 -12.88 16.10 4.37
CA PRO A 28 -12.82 17.56 4.39
C PRO A 28 -11.63 18.12 5.19
N GLN A 29 -11.05 17.33 6.10
CA GLN A 29 -9.74 17.57 6.71
C GLN A 29 -8.84 16.37 6.39
N PRO A 30 -8.04 16.44 5.32
CA PRO A 30 -7.04 15.43 5.04
C PRO A 30 -5.87 15.58 6.02
N ASP A 31 -5.46 14.48 6.64
CA ASP A 31 -4.22 14.42 7.43
C ASP A 31 -3.06 14.14 6.47
N ASP A 32 -2.44 15.20 5.95
CA ASP A 32 -1.30 15.09 5.02
C ASP A 32 -0.15 14.21 5.57
N GLY A 33 0.07 14.23 6.90
CA GLY A 33 1.05 13.38 7.57
C GLY A 33 0.72 11.89 7.46
N ALA A 34 -0.54 11.52 7.69
CA ALA A 34 -1.01 10.14 7.58
C ALA A 34 -1.04 9.68 6.12
N ILE A 35 -1.50 10.53 5.19
CA ILE A 35 -1.46 10.27 3.75
C ILE A 35 -0.02 10.04 3.27
N ALA A 36 0.94 10.84 3.73
CA ALA A 36 2.35 10.67 3.38
C ALA A 36 2.94 9.36 3.92
N ASP A 37 2.59 8.97 5.15
CA ASP A 37 3.05 7.72 5.75
C ASP A 37 2.44 6.50 5.03
N LEU A 38 1.15 6.54 4.72
CA LEU A 38 0.46 5.52 3.94
C LEU A 38 1.04 5.40 2.53
N LYS A 39 1.33 6.51 1.84
CA LYS A 39 1.99 6.50 0.52
C LYS A 39 3.39 5.89 0.59
N LYS A 40 4.20 6.19 1.62
CA LYS A 40 5.50 5.54 1.83
C LYS A 40 5.35 4.04 2.03
N ARG A 41 4.36 3.62 2.81
CA ARG A 41 4.08 2.21 3.09
C ARG A 41 3.64 1.46 1.83
N LYS A 42 2.79 2.10 1.02
CA LYS A 42 2.42 1.62 -0.31
C LYS A 42 3.65 1.46 -1.21
N LEU A 43 4.56 2.43 -1.21
CA LEU A 43 5.79 2.39 -2.00
C LEU A 43 6.69 1.22 -1.59
N ARG A 44 6.84 0.96 -0.28
CA ARG A 44 7.60 -0.18 0.24
C ARG A 44 7.02 -1.53 -0.19
N ILE A 45 5.70 -1.68 -0.12
CA ILE A 45 5.05 -2.93 -0.57
C ILE A 45 5.26 -3.14 -2.06
N LYS A 46 5.24 -2.06 -2.86
CA LYS A 46 5.53 -2.13 -4.28
C LYS A 46 6.98 -2.56 -4.52
N ASP A 47 7.93 -2.00 -3.78
CA ASP A 47 9.35 -2.36 -3.84
C ASP A 47 9.59 -3.83 -3.45
N GLU A 48 8.96 -4.31 -2.36
CA GLU A 48 8.96 -5.73 -1.97
C GLU A 48 8.35 -6.63 -3.05
N LEU A 49 7.25 -6.21 -3.69
CA LEU A 49 6.67 -6.95 -4.81
C LEU A 49 7.61 -7.02 -6.01
N GLU A 50 8.30 -5.93 -6.34
CA GLU A 50 9.28 -5.89 -7.43
C GLU A 50 10.52 -6.74 -7.10
N GLN A 51 10.94 -6.77 -5.82
CA GLN A 51 12.00 -7.65 -5.32
C GLN A 51 11.63 -9.13 -5.41
N ILE A 52 10.41 -9.51 -5.03
CA ILE A 52 9.95 -10.91 -5.06
C ILE A 52 9.74 -11.41 -6.50
N ARG A 53 9.43 -10.50 -7.42
CA ARG A 53 9.19 -10.82 -8.83
C ARG A 53 10.48 -10.96 -9.65
N HIS A 54 11.62 -10.53 -9.12
CA HIS A 54 12.95 -10.61 -9.74
C HIS A 54 13.70 -11.84 -9.23
#